data_AF-A0A8B6BHZ0-F1
#
_entry.id   AF-A0A8B6BHZ0-F1
#
_cell.length_a   1.000
_cell.length_b   1.000
_cell.length_c   1.000
_cell.angle_alpha   90.00
_cell.angle_beta   90.00
_cell.angle_gamma   90.00
#
_symmetry.space_group_name_H-M   'P 1'
#
loop_
_entity.id
_entity.type
_entity.pdbx_description
1 polymer ?
#
loop_
_entity_poly.entity_id
_entity_poly.type
_entity_poly.pdbx_seq_one_letter_code
_entity_poly.pdbx_strand_id
1 'polypeptide(L)'
;MGSLLVYTVYTLFAYYRTNPTLTNINLKFVREMFYPAVTICNMSPYKLSAINASAVMRSHLLHSSRLGVVLPPLDYTNPAYAELNASLSEDWLDKVSFDLDDMFMYCVNERHVTACKNILKAKVTQWGKCFTYNANEKLPKEGRVKGSMTGSATALTFYIDIKQDEYVFNTNMAAGVKIILHDPEEEPDVNNKGFISSPGMSTYVSMKMTKYKYLPAPYKAGGDQYCIDTKSPGFENTLKYQQFYSRTGCQLECRRDFIVNQCGCRAVTDPGKLHLV
;
A
#
# COMPACT_ATOMS: atom_id res chain seq x y z
N MET A 1 -23.61 40.41 40.87
CA MET A 1 -23.16 40.62 39.47
C MET A 1 -21.73 40.15 39.23
N GLY A 2 -20.75 40.41 40.12
CA GLY A 2 -19.35 39.99 39.92
C GLY A 2 -19.11 38.47 39.83
N SER A 3 -19.82 37.66 40.62
CA SER A 3 -19.61 36.20 40.67
C SER A 3 -19.97 35.49 39.35
N LEU A 4 -21.04 35.95 38.69
CA LEU A 4 -21.45 35.44 37.37
C LEU A 4 -20.41 35.77 36.30
N LEU A 5 -19.81 36.96 36.37
CA LEU A 5 -18.78 37.38 35.43
C LEU A 5 -17.48 36.58 35.63
N VAL A 6 -17.08 36.31 36.87
CA VAL A 6 -15.93 35.44 37.16
C VAL A 6 -16.17 34.02 36.64
N TYR A 7 -17.38 33.48 36.83
CA TYR A 7 -17.74 32.17 36.32
C TYR A 7 -17.68 32.10 34.78
N THR A 8 -18.27 33.07 34.07
CA THR A 8 -18.25 33.06 32.60
C THR A 8 -16.84 33.21 32.04
N VAL A 9 -16.02 34.09 32.62
CA VAL A 9 -14.60 34.25 32.23
C VAL A 9 -13.82 32.96 32.46
N TYR A 10 -14.01 32.31 33.61
CA TYR A 10 -13.37 31.02 33.89
C TYR A 10 -13.77 29.95 32.86
N THR A 11 -15.06 29.83 32.54
CA THR A 11 -15.54 28.85 31.55
C THR A 11 -15.00 29.11 30.15
N LEU A 12 -14.95 30.37 29.72
CA LEU A 12 -14.40 30.74 28.40
C LEU A 12 -12.90 30.47 28.33
N PHE A 13 -12.18 30.77 29.41
CA PHE A 13 -10.75 30.50 29.48
C PHE A 13 -10.45 29.00 29.51
N ALA A 14 -11.21 28.23 30.29
CA ALA A 14 -11.11 26.77 30.32
C ALA A 14 -11.39 26.16 28.93
N TYR A 15 -12.43 26.63 28.25
CA TYR A 15 -12.75 26.21 26.87
C TYR A 15 -11.68 26.65 25.87
N TYR A 16 -11.13 27.85 25.98
CA TYR A 16 -10.02 28.29 25.13
C TYR A 16 -8.80 27.37 25.27
N ARG A 17 -8.49 26.93 26.50
CA ARG A 17 -7.38 25.99 26.76
C ARG A 17 -7.60 24.59 26.20
N THR A 18 -8.83 24.20 25.82
CA THR A 18 -9.05 22.92 25.14
C THR A 18 -8.70 22.95 23.65
N ASN A 19 -8.25 24.10 23.12
CA ASN A 19 -7.90 24.29 21.71
C ASN A 19 -8.98 23.81 20.73
N PRO A 20 -10.24 24.29 20.86
CA PRO A 20 -11.35 23.85 20.03
C PRO A 20 -11.11 24.20 18.55
N THR A 21 -11.51 23.30 17.64
CA THR A 21 -11.35 23.47 16.19
C THR A 21 -12.69 23.38 15.46
N LEU A 22 -12.83 24.09 14.35
CA LEU A 22 -13.99 24.02 13.44
C LEU A 22 -13.57 23.46 12.09
N THR A 23 -14.39 22.54 11.54
CA THR A 23 -14.16 21.96 10.22
C THR A 23 -14.75 22.86 9.13
N ASN A 24 -13.95 23.22 8.15
CA ASN A 24 -14.40 23.94 6.96
C ASN A 24 -14.37 23.01 5.74
N ILE A 25 -15.48 22.90 5.02
CA ILE A 25 -15.60 22.10 3.80
C ILE A 25 -15.64 23.04 2.60
N ASN A 26 -14.68 22.88 1.69
CA ASN A 26 -14.61 23.63 0.45
C ASN A 26 -14.63 22.69 -0.75
N LEU A 27 -15.63 22.85 -1.61
CA LEU A 27 -15.76 22.11 -2.86
C LEU A 27 -15.23 22.96 -4.02
N LYS A 28 -14.18 22.45 -4.68
CA LYS A 28 -13.58 23.10 -5.84
C LYS A 28 -13.70 22.21 -7.06
N PHE A 29 -14.33 22.73 -8.11
CA PHE A 29 -14.29 22.14 -9.44
C PHE A 29 -13.09 22.75 -10.18
N VAL A 30 -12.09 21.93 -10.45
CA VAL A 30 -10.85 22.36 -11.12
C VAL A 30 -10.73 21.64 -12.45
N ARG A 31 -10.10 22.30 -13.44
CA ARG A 31 -9.86 21.71 -14.76
C ARG A 31 -8.72 20.69 -14.75
N GLU A 32 -7.73 20.92 -13.89
CA GLU A 32 -6.59 20.03 -13.70
C GLU A 32 -6.54 19.55 -12.24
N MET A 33 -6.26 18.27 -12.04
CA MET A 33 -5.96 17.70 -10.71
C MET A 33 -4.70 16.86 -10.78
N PHE A 34 -3.98 16.75 -9.66
CA PHE A 34 -2.90 15.77 -9.57
C PHE A 34 -3.48 14.36 -9.67
N TYR A 35 -2.93 13.57 -10.57
CA TYR A 35 -3.29 12.18 -10.74
C TYR A 35 -2.76 11.38 -9.54
N PRO A 36 -3.53 10.41 -8.99
CA PRO A 36 -3.04 9.57 -7.90
C PRO A 36 -1.95 8.61 -8.40
N ALA A 37 -1.26 7.96 -7.47
CA ALA A 37 -0.56 6.73 -7.80
C ALA A 37 -1.58 5.59 -7.89
N VAL A 38 -1.38 4.70 -8.88
CA VAL A 38 -2.24 3.53 -9.10
C VAL A 38 -1.38 2.29 -8.95
N THR A 39 -1.53 1.58 -7.84
CA THR A 39 -0.83 0.32 -7.57
C THR A 39 -1.76 -0.84 -7.90
N ILE A 40 -1.25 -1.79 -8.68
CA ILE A 40 -1.95 -3.01 -9.09
C ILE A 40 -1.15 -4.21 -8.58
N CYS A 41 -1.80 -5.07 -7.81
CA CYS A 41 -1.24 -6.29 -7.26
C CYS A 41 -2.01 -7.50 -7.79
N ASN A 42 -1.29 -8.55 -8.17
CA ASN A 42 -1.92 -9.85 -8.43
C ASN A 42 -2.48 -10.43 -7.11
N MET A 43 -3.60 -11.14 -7.17
CA MET A 43 -4.12 -11.84 -5.99
C MET A 43 -3.23 -13.03 -5.58
N SER A 44 -2.43 -13.57 -6.50
CA SER A 44 -1.36 -14.52 -6.19
C SER A 44 -0.01 -13.81 -6.08
N PRO A 45 0.70 -13.89 -4.94
CA PRO A 45 2.00 -13.24 -4.76
C PRO A 45 3.11 -13.91 -5.60
N TYR A 46 2.96 -15.21 -5.89
CA TYR A 46 3.98 -16.05 -6.52
C TYR A 46 3.39 -16.87 -7.68
N LYS A 47 4.28 -17.25 -8.62
CA LYS A 47 4.01 -18.20 -9.70
C LYS A 47 4.22 -19.63 -9.22
N LEU A 48 3.23 -20.49 -9.46
CA LEU A 48 3.27 -21.91 -9.09
C LEU A 48 4.44 -22.64 -9.78
N SER A 49 4.69 -22.36 -11.06
CA SER A 49 5.80 -22.95 -11.80
C SER A 49 7.17 -22.50 -11.27
N ALA A 50 7.29 -21.22 -10.89
CA ALA A 50 8.57 -20.64 -10.47
C ALA A 50 8.97 -21.04 -9.05
N ILE A 51 8.00 -21.24 -8.15
CA ILE A 51 8.28 -21.70 -6.79
C ILE A 51 8.64 -23.20 -6.74
N ASN A 52 8.44 -23.92 -7.86
CA ASN A 52 8.62 -25.38 -7.99
C ASN A 52 8.11 -26.13 -6.75
N ALA A 53 6.86 -25.85 -6.37
CA ALA A 53 6.35 -26.18 -5.04
C ALA A 53 6.45 -27.68 -4.77
N SER A 54 7.41 -28.07 -3.92
CA SER A 54 7.51 -29.40 -3.32
C SER A 54 6.18 -29.77 -2.65
N ALA A 55 5.95 -31.04 -2.37
CA ALA A 55 4.73 -31.46 -1.65
C ALA A 55 4.59 -30.73 -0.30
N VAL A 56 5.72 -30.46 0.36
CA VAL A 56 5.81 -29.75 1.64
C VAL A 56 5.46 -28.27 1.47
N MET A 57 6.01 -27.59 0.47
CA MET A 57 5.70 -26.18 0.17
C MET A 57 4.23 -26.00 -0.22
N ARG A 58 3.67 -26.92 -1.03
CA ARG A 58 2.23 -26.90 -1.36
C ARG A 58 1.36 -27.06 -0.12
N SER A 59 1.75 -27.98 0.78
CA SER A 59 1.06 -28.18 2.06
C SER A 59 1.16 -26.91 2.91
N HIS A 60 2.34 -26.31 3.02
CA HIS A 60 2.54 -25.06 3.76
C HIS A 60 1.64 -23.93 3.23
N LEU A 61 1.66 -23.69 1.91
CA LEU A 61 0.86 -22.64 1.26
C LEU A 61 -0.65 -22.88 1.44
N LEU A 62 -1.09 -24.13 1.42
CA LEU A 62 -2.48 -24.50 1.68
C LEU A 62 -2.86 -24.20 3.14
N HIS A 63 -2.02 -24.55 4.12
CA HIS A 63 -2.29 -24.30 5.54
C HIS A 63 -2.12 -22.82 5.92
N SER A 64 -1.29 -22.06 5.20
CA SER A 64 -1.17 -20.61 5.39
C SER A 64 -2.27 -19.82 4.67
N SER A 65 -3.07 -20.48 3.83
CA SER A 65 -4.23 -19.87 3.16
C SER A 65 -5.43 -19.73 4.09
N ARG A 66 -6.55 -19.14 3.61
CA ARG A 66 -7.78 -19.09 4.41
C ARG A 66 -8.38 -20.49 4.67
N LEU A 67 -7.98 -21.51 3.91
CA LEU A 67 -8.39 -22.90 4.17
C LEU A 67 -7.64 -23.52 5.36
N GLY A 68 -6.54 -22.93 5.83
CA GLY A 68 -5.80 -23.44 6.98
C GLY A 68 -6.64 -23.63 8.23
N VAL A 69 -7.68 -22.80 8.42
CA VAL A 69 -8.57 -22.84 9.58
C VAL A 69 -9.36 -24.16 9.66
N VAL A 70 -9.63 -24.82 8.53
CA VAL A 70 -10.39 -26.08 8.49
C VAL A 70 -9.48 -27.31 8.39
N LEU A 71 -8.17 -27.11 8.34
CA LEU A 71 -7.18 -28.19 8.21
C LEU A 71 -6.55 -28.50 9.57
N PRO A 72 -6.11 -29.75 9.80
CA PRO A 72 -5.32 -30.06 10.98
C PRO A 72 -4.01 -29.25 11.00
N PRO A 73 -3.51 -28.84 12.17
CA PRO A 73 -2.27 -28.08 12.26
C PRO A 73 -1.08 -28.90 11.73
N LEU A 74 -0.16 -28.20 11.05
CA LEU A 74 1.07 -28.81 10.58
C LEU A 74 2.03 -29.08 11.74
N ASP A 75 2.64 -30.26 11.73
CA ASP A 75 3.74 -30.59 12.64
C ASP A 75 5.08 -30.15 12.04
N TYR A 76 5.48 -28.92 12.36
CA TYR A 76 6.77 -28.36 11.92
C TYR A 76 8.00 -29.06 12.55
N THR A 77 7.80 -29.98 13.51
CA THR A 77 8.91 -30.80 14.05
C THR A 77 9.28 -31.95 13.14
N ASN A 78 8.40 -32.31 12.20
CA ASN A 78 8.66 -33.36 11.23
C ASN A 78 9.81 -32.94 10.28
N PRO A 79 10.86 -33.76 10.12
CA PRO A 79 12.01 -33.46 9.26
C PRO A 79 11.65 -33.12 7.81
N ALA A 80 10.49 -33.57 7.31
CA ALA A 80 10.00 -33.21 5.99
C ALA A 80 9.83 -31.69 5.81
N TYR A 81 9.55 -30.94 6.88
CA TYR A 81 9.38 -29.47 6.85
C TYR A 81 10.69 -28.69 7.04
N ALA A 82 11.84 -29.37 7.21
CA ALA A 82 13.12 -28.71 7.43
C ALA A 82 13.51 -27.77 6.25
N GLU A 83 13.04 -28.06 5.04
CA GLU A 83 13.25 -27.20 3.87
C GLU A 83 12.63 -25.80 3.98
N LEU A 84 11.59 -25.62 4.81
CA LEU A 84 10.94 -24.32 5.01
C LEU A 84 11.76 -23.36 5.88
N ASN A 85 12.72 -23.89 6.64
CA ASN A 85 13.60 -23.08 7.49
C ASN A 85 14.85 -22.58 6.74
N ALA A 86 14.97 -22.88 5.44
CA ALA A 86 16.08 -22.43 4.64
C ALA A 86 16.05 -20.91 4.45
N SER A 87 17.19 -20.24 4.67
CA SER A 87 17.34 -18.83 4.36
C SER A 87 17.07 -18.60 2.88
N LEU A 88 16.24 -17.60 2.58
CA LEU A 88 15.95 -17.20 1.22
C LEU A 88 17.00 -16.19 0.73
N SER A 89 17.25 -16.16 -0.59
CA SER A 89 18.11 -15.16 -1.21
C SER A 89 17.36 -13.82 -1.38
N GLU A 90 18.09 -12.71 -1.43
CA GLU A 90 17.52 -11.37 -1.63
C GLU A 90 16.71 -11.26 -2.94
N ASP A 91 17.14 -11.98 -3.97
CA ASP A 91 16.48 -12.01 -5.28
C ASP A 91 15.39 -13.09 -5.40
N TRP A 92 15.08 -13.80 -4.31
CA TRP A 92 14.10 -14.89 -4.33
C TRP A 92 12.74 -14.40 -4.79
N LEU A 93 12.26 -13.27 -4.22
CA LEU A 93 10.97 -12.69 -4.59
C LEU A 93 10.93 -12.33 -6.07
N ASP A 94 12.04 -11.81 -6.60
CA ASP A 94 12.11 -11.41 -8.00
C ASP A 94 12.02 -12.59 -8.95
N LYS A 95 12.58 -13.74 -8.56
CA LYS A 95 12.55 -14.99 -9.33
C LYS A 95 11.17 -15.65 -9.34
N VAL A 96 10.45 -15.61 -8.22
CA VAL A 96 9.18 -16.35 -8.06
C VAL A 96 7.93 -15.52 -8.32
N SER A 97 8.02 -14.19 -8.32
CA SER A 97 6.87 -13.31 -8.56
C SER A 97 6.52 -13.18 -10.04
N PHE A 98 5.29 -12.74 -10.30
CA PHE A 98 4.90 -12.27 -11.63
C PHE A 98 5.67 -11.00 -11.99
N ASP A 99 6.15 -10.91 -13.24
CA ASP A 99 6.74 -9.70 -13.80
C ASP A 99 5.73 -8.90 -14.64
N LEU A 100 6.11 -7.70 -15.09
CA LEU A 100 5.29 -6.84 -15.93
C LEU A 100 4.82 -7.56 -17.19
N ASP A 101 5.73 -8.26 -17.88
CA ASP A 101 5.43 -8.95 -19.13
C ASP A 101 4.57 -10.20 -18.92
N ASP A 102 4.54 -10.76 -17.69
CA ASP A 102 3.63 -11.86 -17.34
C ASP A 102 2.18 -11.37 -17.25
N MET A 103 1.98 -10.16 -16.69
CA MET A 103 0.66 -9.65 -16.31
C MET A 103 0.07 -8.62 -17.27
N PHE A 104 0.87 -7.74 -17.86
CA PHE A 104 0.38 -6.57 -18.59
C PHE A 104 0.64 -6.71 -20.07
N MET A 105 -0.43 -6.92 -20.84
CA MET A 105 -0.34 -7.04 -22.30
C MET A 105 0.04 -5.70 -22.93
N TYR A 106 -0.70 -4.63 -22.61
CA TYR A 106 -0.40 -3.26 -23.03
C TYR A 106 -1.15 -2.26 -22.17
N CYS A 107 -0.68 -1.01 -22.19
CA CYS A 107 -1.23 0.09 -21.42
C CYS A 107 -1.64 1.21 -22.37
N VAL A 108 -2.72 1.92 -22.03
CA VAL A 108 -3.17 3.11 -22.77
C VAL A 108 -3.17 4.28 -21.81
N ASN A 109 -2.42 5.33 -22.15
CA ASN A 109 -2.40 6.58 -21.41
C ASN A 109 -2.74 7.74 -22.35
N GLU A 110 -3.74 8.55 -22.02
CA GLU A 110 -4.18 9.68 -22.85
C GLU A 110 -4.35 9.31 -24.34
N ARG A 111 -4.98 8.15 -24.62
CA ARG A 111 -5.21 7.56 -25.96
C ARG A 111 -3.98 7.02 -26.70
N HIS A 112 -2.80 7.07 -26.09
CA HIS A 112 -1.59 6.49 -26.67
C HIS A 112 -1.34 5.11 -26.07
N VAL A 113 -1.24 4.10 -26.94
CA VAL A 113 -0.79 2.76 -26.57
C VAL A 113 0.71 2.84 -26.26
N THR A 114 1.11 2.34 -25.10
CA THR A 114 2.50 2.33 -24.65
C THR A 114 2.83 1.01 -23.96
N ALA A 115 4.11 0.63 -23.99
CA ALA A 115 4.58 -0.51 -23.22
C ALA A 115 4.45 -0.21 -21.73
N CYS A 116 3.83 -1.12 -20.99
CA CYS A 116 3.53 -0.91 -19.56
C CYS A 116 4.78 -0.66 -18.73
N LYS A 117 5.91 -1.27 -19.08
CA LYS A 117 7.23 -1.04 -18.47
C LYS A 117 7.72 0.41 -18.50
N ASN A 118 7.20 1.24 -19.41
CA ASN A 118 7.58 2.65 -19.50
C ASN A 118 6.87 3.50 -18.44
N ILE A 119 5.68 3.08 -18.01
CA ILE A 119 4.81 3.88 -17.13
C ILE A 119 4.60 3.25 -15.74
N LEU A 120 4.76 1.93 -15.62
CA LEU A 120 4.67 1.18 -14.38
C LEU A 120 6.05 0.92 -13.79
N LYS A 121 6.12 0.90 -12.46
CA LYS A 121 7.30 0.50 -11.69
C LYS A 121 6.96 -0.64 -10.75
N ALA A 122 7.83 -1.65 -10.73
CA ALA A 122 7.72 -2.74 -9.78
C ALA A 122 7.96 -2.21 -8.37
N LYS A 123 7.12 -2.64 -7.42
CA LYS A 123 7.19 -2.27 -6.01
C LYS A 123 6.93 -3.50 -5.17
N VAL A 124 7.83 -3.76 -4.23
CA VAL A 124 7.65 -4.84 -3.25
C VAL A 124 6.68 -4.37 -2.17
N THR A 125 5.66 -5.17 -1.90
CA THR A 125 4.62 -4.90 -0.91
C THR A 125 4.36 -6.15 -0.07
N GLN A 126 3.54 -6.03 0.97
CA GLN A 126 3.14 -7.19 1.79
C GLN A 126 2.36 -8.26 0.98
N TRP A 127 1.88 -7.95 -0.23
CA TRP A 127 1.23 -8.88 -1.15
C TRP A 127 2.17 -9.42 -2.23
N GLY A 128 3.48 -9.22 -2.07
CA GLY A 128 4.50 -9.59 -3.07
C GLY A 128 4.80 -8.43 -4.02
N LYS A 129 5.24 -8.76 -5.23
CA LYS A 129 5.58 -7.76 -6.25
C LYS A 129 4.30 -7.19 -6.89
N CYS A 130 4.13 -5.87 -6.77
CA CYS A 130 3.06 -5.10 -7.39
C CYS A 130 3.62 -4.08 -8.38
N PHE A 131 2.75 -3.45 -9.15
CA PHE A 131 3.15 -2.49 -10.18
C PHE A 131 2.40 -1.17 -10.03
N THR A 132 3.17 -0.08 -10.00
CA THR A 132 2.67 1.25 -9.65
C THR A 132 2.84 2.21 -10.81
N TYR A 133 1.74 2.81 -11.26
CA TYR A 133 1.76 4.01 -12.11
C TYR A 133 1.93 5.26 -11.24
N ASN A 134 2.69 6.24 -11.73
CA ASN A 134 2.95 7.51 -11.02
C ASN A 134 3.56 7.28 -9.62
N ALA A 135 4.57 6.39 -9.59
CA ALA A 135 5.30 6.02 -8.38
C ALA A 135 6.18 7.15 -7.83
N ASN A 136 6.54 7.04 -6.55
CA ASN A 136 7.17 8.12 -5.78
C ASN A 136 8.57 8.51 -6.29
N GLU A 137 9.30 7.59 -6.93
CA GLU A 137 10.69 7.80 -7.35
C GLU A 137 10.82 8.87 -8.45
N LYS A 138 9.75 9.10 -9.21
CA LYS A 138 9.71 10.14 -10.25
C LYS A 138 9.43 11.53 -9.68
N LEU A 139 8.81 11.63 -8.50
CA LEU A 139 8.37 12.90 -7.93
C LEU A 139 9.48 13.95 -7.77
N PRO A 140 10.70 13.63 -7.31
CA PRO A 140 11.75 14.64 -7.14
C PRO A 140 12.24 15.26 -8.46
N LYS A 141 12.14 14.50 -9.57
CA LYS A 141 12.68 14.90 -10.88
C LYS A 141 11.61 15.47 -11.79
N GLU A 142 10.44 14.84 -11.83
CA GLU A 142 9.37 15.11 -12.78
C GLU A 142 8.18 15.83 -12.13
N GLY A 143 8.12 15.88 -10.79
CA GLY A 143 6.99 16.42 -10.05
C GLY A 143 5.75 15.52 -10.12
N ARG A 144 4.59 16.07 -9.72
CA ARG A 144 3.32 15.34 -9.70
C ARG A 144 2.65 15.39 -11.08
N VAL A 145 2.26 14.22 -11.59
CA VAL A 145 1.46 14.11 -12.82
C VAL A 145 0.10 14.79 -12.63
N LYS A 146 -0.36 15.53 -13.64
CA LYS A 146 -1.68 16.16 -13.65
C LYS A 146 -2.58 15.48 -14.68
N GLY A 147 -3.82 15.18 -14.30
CA GLY A 147 -4.88 14.84 -15.23
C GLY A 147 -5.51 16.12 -15.80
N SER A 148 -5.48 16.26 -17.12
CA SER A 148 -6.02 17.42 -17.85
C SER A 148 -7.46 17.22 -18.35
N MET A 149 -7.91 15.96 -18.46
CA MET A 149 -9.23 15.62 -19.02
C MET A 149 -9.98 14.63 -18.14
N THR A 150 -11.28 14.88 -17.96
CA THR A 150 -12.22 13.96 -17.30
C THR A 150 -12.95 13.12 -18.34
N GLY A 151 -13.14 11.83 -18.07
CA GLY A 151 -13.92 10.91 -18.90
C GLY A 151 -13.20 9.59 -19.14
N SER A 152 -13.97 8.52 -19.39
CA SER A 152 -13.42 7.17 -19.61
C SER A 152 -12.59 7.07 -20.89
N ALA A 153 -12.90 7.88 -21.91
CA ALA A 153 -12.19 7.87 -23.20
C ALA A 153 -10.73 8.39 -23.14
N THR A 154 -10.34 9.05 -22.06
CA THR A 154 -8.95 9.49 -21.80
C THR A 154 -8.37 8.82 -20.56
N ALA A 155 -9.05 7.80 -20.03
CA ALA A 155 -8.63 7.13 -18.81
C ALA A 155 -7.38 6.27 -19.05
N LEU A 156 -6.55 6.21 -18.02
CA LEU A 156 -5.48 5.23 -17.91
C LEU A 156 -6.12 3.83 -17.94
N THR A 157 -5.76 3.04 -18.95
CA THR A 157 -6.36 1.73 -19.20
C THR A 157 -5.27 0.66 -19.20
N PHE A 158 -5.53 -0.44 -18.51
CA PHE A 158 -4.63 -1.58 -18.40
C PHE A 158 -5.30 -2.83 -18.96
N TYR A 159 -4.62 -3.54 -19.85
CA TYR A 159 -5.03 -4.85 -20.31
C TYR A 159 -4.21 -5.91 -19.59
N ILE A 160 -4.85 -6.62 -18.68
CA ILE A 160 -4.19 -7.48 -17.70
C ILE A 160 -4.56 -8.94 -17.98
N ASP A 161 -3.55 -9.79 -18.10
CA ASP A 161 -3.64 -11.24 -17.97
C ASP A 161 -3.24 -11.62 -16.55
N ILE A 162 -4.16 -12.17 -15.77
CA ILE A 162 -3.85 -12.50 -14.36
C ILE A 162 -3.06 -13.79 -14.20
N LYS A 163 -2.95 -14.62 -15.25
CA LYS A 163 -2.30 -15.94 -15.18
C LYS A 163 -2.84 -16.82 -14.04
N GLN A 164 -4.15 -17.03 -14.02
CA GLN A 164 -4.83 -17.74 -12.92
C GLN A 164 -4.34 -19.19 -12.76
N ASP A 165 -3.89 -19.82 -13.84
CA ASP A 165 -3.29 -21.16 -13.87
C ASP A 165 -1.98 -21.25 -13.06
N GLU A 166 -1.29 -20.14 -12.84
CA GLU A 166 -0.05 -20.04 -12.06
C GLU A 166 -0.29 -19.70 -10.58
N TYR A 167 -1.54 -19.69 -10.11
CA TYR A 167 -1.84 -19.28 -8.75
C TYR A 167 -1.42 -20.31 -7.70
N VAL A 168 -0.93 -19.80 -6.57
CA VAL A 168 -0.67 -20.59 -5.35
C VAL A 168 -1.75 -20.35 -4.30
N PHE A 169 -1.93 -21.32 -3.39
CA PHE A 169 -2.72 -21.09 -2.18
C PHE A 169 -2.09 -19.98 -1.34
N ASN A 170 -2.90 -19.02 -0.91
CA ASN A 170 -2.45 -17.85 -0.14
C ASN A 170 -3.62 -17.26 0.66
N THR A 171 -3.39 -16.21 1.44
CA THR A 171 -4.40 -15.57 2.29
C THR A 171 -5.46 -14.76 1.53
N ASN A 172 -5.22 -14.43 0.26
CA ASN A 172 -6.12 -13.63 -0.57
C ASN A 172 -7.24 -14.47 -1.20
N MET A 173 -6.97 -15.74 -1.55
CA MET A 173 -7.94 -16.74 -2.03
C MET A 173 -9.02 -16.22 -3.00
N ALA A 174 -8.64 -15.41 -3.97
CA ALA A 174 -9.54 -14.97 -5.04
C ALA A 174 -8.77 -14.79 -6.35
N ALA A 175 -9.48 -14.83 -7.47
CA ALA A 175 -8.91 -14.56 -8.79
C ALA A 175 -9.11 -13.10 -9.18
N GLY A 176 -8.05 -12.46 -9.69
CA GLY A 176 -8.11 -11.08 -10.15
C GLY A 176 -6.90 -10.24 -9.76
N VAL A 177 -7.12 -8.94 -9.70
CA VAL A 177 -6.13 -7.97 -9.22
C VAL A 177 -6.72 -7.06 -8.16
N LYS A 178 -5.88 -6.64 -7.21
CA LYS A 178 -6.20 -5.58 -6.27
C LYS A 178 -5.64 -4.26 -6.78
N ILE A 179 -6.50 -3.24 -6.83
CA ILE A 179 -6.18 -1.90 -7.32
C ILE A 179 -6.27 -0.92 -6.15
N ILE A 180 -5.20 -0.16 -5.94
CA ILE A 180 -5.06 0.78 -4.83
C ILE A 180 -4.75 2.15 -5.40
N LEU A 181 -5.63 3.10 -5.11
CA LEU A 181 -5.42 4.52 -5.41
C LEU A 181 -4.87 5.19 -4.15
N HIS A 182 -3.70 5.80 -4.25
CA HIS A 182 -3.05 6.46 -3.12
C HIS A 182 -2.34 7.76 -3.55
N ASP A 183 -1.92 8.56 -2.57
CA ASP A 183 -1.05 9.70 -2.85
C ASP A 183 0.31 9.16 -3.35
N PRO A 184 0.89 9.74 -4.41
CA PRO A 184 2.23 9.40 -4.85
C PRO A 184 3.31 9.50 -3.77
N GLU A 185 3.12 10.30 -2.71
CA GLU A 185 4.06 10.39 -1.58
C GLU A 185 3.78 9.33 -0.48
N GLU A 186 2.77 8.48 -0.66
CA GLU A 186 2.37 7.42 0.28
C GLU A 186 2.63 6.04 -0.34
N GLU A 187 3.08 5.09 0.48
CA GLU A 187 3.19 3.68 0.08
C GLU A 187 1.81 3.02 -0.07
N PRO A 188 1.62 2.08 -1.02
CA PRO A 188 0.34 1.42 -1.19
C PRO A 188 0.00 0.52 0.01
N ASP A 189 -1.06 0.85 0.74
CA ASP A 189 -1.59 0.01 1.82
C ASP A 189 -2.39 -1.16 1.23
N VAL A 190 -1.67 -2.22 0.87
CA VAL A 190 -2.23 -3.43 0.27
C VAL A 190 -3.12 -4.22 1.20
N ASN A 191 -3.07 -4.00 2.51
CA ASN A 191 -3.86 -4.76 3.47
C ASN A 191 -5.19 -4.08 3.78
N ASN A 192 -5.20 -2.75 3.94
CA ASN A 192 -6.40 -2.04 4.41
C ASN A 192 -7.12 -1.20 3.36
N LYS A 193 -6.46 -0.86 2.23
CA LYS A 193 -7.04 0.00 1.18
C LYS A 193 -7.21 -0.74 -0.14
N GLY A 194 -7.90 -0.11 -1.08
CA GLY A 194 -8.10 -0.60 -2.45
C GLY A 194 -9.35 -1.45 -2.63
N PHE A 195 -9.57 -1.87 -3.88
CA PHE A 195 -10.69 -2.72 -4.30
C PHE A 195 -10.17 -3.82 -5.23
N ILE A 196 -10.95 -4.88 -5.41
CA ILE A 196 -10.58 -6.03 -6.25
C ILE A 196 -11.33 -5.94 -7.58
N SER A 197 -10.65 -6.24 -8.68
CA SER A 197 -11.25 -6.43 -10.00
C SER A 197 -11.11 -7.89 -10.41
N SER A 198 -12.24 -8.55 -10.65
CA SER A 198 -12.29 -9.90 -11.18
C SER A 198 -11.87 -9.95 -12.66
N PRO A 199 -11.33 -11.08 -13.15
CA PRO A 199 -11.10 -11.31 -14.56
C PRO A 199 -12.43 -11.48 -15.32
N GLY A 200 -12.39 -11.36 -16.66
CA GLY A 200 -13.53 -11.65 -17.54
C GLY A 200 -14.50 -10.48 -17.79
N MET A 201 -14.30 -9.33 -17.15
CA MET A 201 -15.09 -8.11 -17.36
C MET A 201 -14.20 -6.86 -17.34
N SER A 202 -14.69 -5.76 -17.92
CA SER A 202 -14.04 -4.46 -17.86
C SER A 202 -14.50 -3.67 -16.64
N THR A 203 -13.55 -3.28 -15.78
CA THR A 203 -13.83 -2.47 -14.58
C THR A 203 -13.53 -0.99 -14.84
N TYR A 204 -14.54 -0.14 -14.71
CA TYR A 204 -14.40 1.31 -14.82
C TYR A 204 -14.36 1.96 -13.43
N VAL A 205 -13.34 2.78 -13.19
CA VAL A 205 -13.07 3.35 -11.86
C VAL A 205 -13.20 4.86 -11.93
N SER A 206 -14.30 5.39 -11.40
CA SER A 206 -14.48 6.83 -11.21
C SER A 206 -13.88 7.25 -9.87
N MET A 207 -13.07 8.31 -9.87
CA MET A 207 -12.34 8.76 -8.69
C MET A 207 -12.67 10.21 -8.34
N LYS A 208 -12.73 10.49 -7.04
CA LYS A 208 -12.92 11.84 -6.48
C LYS A 208 -11.85 12.10 -5.42
N MET A 209 -11.09 13.19 -5.58
CA MET A 209 -10.08 13.56 -4.61
C MET A 209 -10.72 14.23 -3.38
N THR A 210 -10.34 13.77 -2.18
CA THR A 210 -10.67 14.44 -0.92
C THR A 210 -9.39 14.69 -0.16
N LYS A 211 -9.17 15.94 0.29
CA LYS A 211 -7.96 16.33 1.01
C LYS A 211 -8.32 16.84 2.40
N TYR A 212 -7.66 16.29 3.41
CA TYR A 212 -7.77 16.72 4.79
C TYR A 212 -6.55 17.57 5.16
N LYS A 213 -6.79 18.71 5.81
CA LYS A 213 -5.75 19.57 6.37
C LYS A 213 -6.03 19.75 7.85
N TYR A 214 -5.11 19.30 8.68
CA TYR A 214 -5.17 19.46 10.13
C TYR A 214 -4.33 20.65 10.57
N LEU A 215 -4.62 21.16 11.76
CA LEU A 215 -3.80 22.19 12.42
C LEU A 215 -2.59 21.53 13.11
N PRO A 216 -1.45 22.23 13.23
CA PRO A 216 -0.30 21.74 13.98
C PRO A 216 -0.61 21.68 15.48
N ALA A 217 0.30 21.09 16.27
CA ALA A 217 0.21 21.16 17.73
C ALA A 217 0.08 22.64 18.20
N PRO A 218 -0.77 22.94 19.21
CA PRO A 218 -1.40 22.03 20.17
C PRO A 218 -2.83 21.57 19.81
N TYR A 219 -3.27 21.74 18.56
CA TYR A 219 -4.59 21.31 18.13
C TYR A 219 -4.61 19.80 17.86
N LYS A 220 -5.64 19.11 18.38
CA LYS A 220 -5.82 17.67 18.17
C LYS A 220 -6.36 17.41 16.75
N ALA A 221 -5.87 16.35 16.12
CA ALA A 221 -6.29 15.94 14.78
C ALA A 221 -7.36 14.82 14.80
N GLY A 222 -7.41 14.04 15.88
CA GLY A 222 -8.40 12.99 16.10
C GLY A 222 -8.16 12.30 17.44
N GLY A 223 -9.20 12.20 18.27
CA GLY A 223 -9.04 11.78 19.67
C GLY A 223 -7.96 12.61 20.38
N ASP A 224 -7.05 11.95 21.08
CA ASP A 224 -5.91 12.58 21.75
C ASP A 224 -4.65 12.74 20.88
N GLN A 225 -4.75 12.45 19.58
CA GLN A 225 -3.60 12.46 18.67
C GLN A 225 -3.38 13.83 18.02
N TYR A 226 -2.11 14.10 17.70
CA TYR A 226 -1.66 15.30 16.97
C TYR A 226 -1.27 14.93 15.54
N CYS A 227 -1.41 15.89 14.62
CA CYS A 227 -0.87 15.74 13.27
C CYS A 227 0.57 16.25 13.23
N ILE A 228 1.45 15.50 12.57
CA ILE A 228 2.82 15.95 12.27
C ILE A 228 2.77 16.83 11.02
N ASP A 229 3.29 18.05 11.12
CA ASP A 229 3.40 18.95 9.98
C ASP A 229 4.68 18.64 9.20
N THR A 230 4.54 17.80 8.17
CA THR A 230 5.64 17.40 7.27
C THR A 230 6.18 18.55 6.41
N LYS A 231 5.54 19.72 6.44
CA LYS A 231 5.95 20.93 5.72
C LYS A 231 6.59 21.98 6.62
N SER A 232 6.68 21.71 7.91
CA SER A 232 7.37 22.58 8.86
C SER A 232 8.86 22.69 8.49
N PRO A 233 9.49 23.88 8.56
CA PRO A 233 10.91 24.06 8.25
C PRO A 233 11.86 23.17 9.08
N GLY A 234 11.44 22.76 10.27
CA GLY A 234 12.21 21.87 11.16
C GLY A 234 11.78 20.40 11.09
N PHE A 235 10.97 20.01 10.11
CA PHE A 235 10.56 18.61 9.98
C PHE A 235 11.68 17.78 9.34
N GLU A 236 12.09 16.74 10.05
CA GLU A 236 12.95 15.69 9.53
C GLU A 236 12.17 14.39 9.41
N ASN A 237 12.28 13.72 8.27
CA ASN A 237 11.60 12.45 8.06
C ASN A 237 12.23 11.38 8.98
N THR A 238 11.44 10.84 9.90
CA THR A 238 11.88 9.83 10.87
C THR A 238 11.95 8.41 10.28
N LEU A 239 11.42 8.21 9.07
CA LEU A 239 11.38 6.92 8.39
C LEU A 239 12.73 6.64 7.69
N LYS A 240 13.24 5.42 7.83
CA LYS A 240 14.57 5.01 7.32
C LYS A 240 14.53 4.47 5.89
N TYR A 241 13.42 3.85 5.52
CA TYR A 241 13.22 3.16 4.24
C TYR A 241 12.23 3.87 3.34
N GLN A 242 11.54 4.90 3.84
CA GLN A 242 10.58 5.69 3.08
C GLN A 242 11.11 7.09 2.77
N GLN A 243 10.99 7.49 1.51
CA GLN A 243 11.42 8.82 1.07
C GLN A 243 10.58 9.95 1.69
N PHE A 244 9.27 9.74 1.78
CA PHE A 244 8.31 10.70 2.32
C PHE A 244 7.64 10.13 3.56
N TYR A 245 7.40 10.98 4.55
CA TYR A 245 6.63 10.58 5.71
C TYR A 245 5.17 10.36 5.33
N SER A 246 4.65 9.19 5.68
CA SER A 246 3.22 8.88 5.59
C SER A 246 2.82 7.98 6.75
N ARG A 247 1.52 7.97 7.08
CA ARG A 247 0.98 7.07 8.11
C ARG A 247 1.24 5.60 7.76
N THR A 248 1.03 5.23 6.50
CA THR A 248 1.27 3.87 6.00
C THR A 248 2.75 3.50 6.10
N GLY A 249 3.66 4.37 5.66
CA GLY A 249 5.10 4.16 5.80
C GLY A 249 5.56 3.95 7.25
N CYS A 250 5.04 4.77 8.18
CA CYS A 250 5.31 4.64 9.61
C CYS A 250 4.84 3.29 10.19
N GLN A 251 3.64 2.84 9.80
CA GLN A 251 3.11 1.54 10.24
C GLN A 251 3.92 0.37 9.68
N LEU A 252 4.37 0.45 8.42
CA LEU A 252 5.21 -0.58 7.79
C LEU A 252 6.56 -0.70 8.48
N GLU A 253 7.26 0.41 8.73
CA GLU A 253 8.55 0.38 9.43
C GLU A 253 8.40 -0.06 10.88
N CYS A 254 7.36 0.37 11.59
CA CYS A 254 7.09 -0.05 12.96
C CYS A 254 6.88 -1.58 13.06
N ARG A 255 6.10 -2.15 12.14
CA ARG A 255 5.89 -3.62 12.06
C ARG A 255 7.21 -4.34 11.80
N ARG A 256 8.00 -3.84 10.83
CA ARG A 256 9.30 -4.41 10.47
C ARG A 256 10.27 -4.37 11.64
N ASP A 257 10.39 -3.23 12.32
CA ASP A 257 11.28 -3.06 13.47
C ASP A 257 10.87 -3.96 14.63
N PHE A 258 9.56 -4.12 14.86
CA PHE A 258 9.05 -5.06 15.85
C PHE A 258 9.47 -6.51 15.54
N ILE A 259 9.28 -6.98 14.30
CA ILE A 259 9.66 -8.34 13.89
C ILE A 259 11.17 -8.55 14.01
N VAL A 260 11.98 -7.60 13.55
CA VAL A 260 13.44 -7.67 13.64
C VAL A 260 13.90 -7.77 15.09
N ASN A 261 13.33 -6.95 15.98
CA ASN A 261 13.73 -6.93 17.39
C ASN A 261 13.29 -8.18 18.15
N GLN A 262 12.14 -8.77 17.81
CA GLN A 262 11.62 -9.96 18.48
C GLN A 262 12.20 -11.26 17.94
N CYS A 263 12.36 -11.37 16.62
CA CYS A 263 12.68 -12.63 15.95
C CYS A 263 14.10 -12.68 15.33
N GLY A 264 14.78 -11.53 15.18
CA GLY A 264 16.10 -11.47 14.53
C GLY A 264 16.08 -11.69 13.01
N CYS A 265 14.89 -11.75 12.40
CA CYS A 265 14.69 -11.92 10.95
C CYS A 265 13.75 -10.85 10.40
N ARG A 266 13.60 -10.81 9.07
CA ARG A 266 12.60 -9.99 8.39
C ARG A 266 11.87 -10.81 7.33
N ALA A 267 10.66 -10.40 6.99
CA ALA A 267 9.96 -10.99 5.84
C ALA A 267 10.67 -10.59 4.54
N VAL A 268 10.52 -11.44 3.52
CA VAL A 268 10.99 -11.18 2.15
C VAL A 268 10.50 -9.85 1.58
N THR A 269 9.33 -9.39 2.01
CA THR A 269 8.70 -8.15 1.53
C THR A 269 9.07 -6.92 2.35
N ASP A 270 9.81 -7.08 3.46
CA ASP A 270 10.27 -5.97 4.30
C ASP A 270 11.62 -5.44 3.82
N PRO A 271 11.86 -4.12 3.80
CA PRO A 271 13.14 -3.57 3.36
C PRO A 271 14.29 -3.82 4.37
N GLY A 272 15.54 -3.82 3.87
CA GLY A 272 16.76 -3.96 4.67
C GLY A 272 17.66 -5.11 4.20
N LYS A 273 18.79 -5.34 4.91
CA LYS A 273 19.80 -6.38 4.60
C LYS A 273 19.94 -7.46 5.69
N LEU A 274 18.94 -7.62 6.55
CA LEU A 274 18.95 -8.65 7.61
C LEU A 274 18.54 -10.02 7.03
N HIS A 275 18.86 -11.11 7.76
CA HIS A 275 18.49 -12.49 7.45
C HIS A 275 17.03 -12.62 7.01
N LEU A 276 16.84 -13.22 5.83
CA LEU A 276 15.57 -13.49 5.19
C LEU A 276 15.03 -14.85 5.62
N VAL A 277 13.77 -14.88 6.05
CA VAL A 277 13.03 -16.10 6.38
C VAL A 277 11.69 -16.04 5.68
#